data_AF-A0A1X2M0J2-F1
#
_entry.id   AF-A0A1X2M0J2-F1
#
_cell.length_a   1.000
_cell.length_b   1.000
_cell.length_c   1.000
_cell.angle_alpha   90.00
_cell.angle_beta   90.00
_cell.angle_gamma   90.00
#
_symmetry.space_group_name_H-M   'P 1'
#
loop_
_entity.id
_entity.type
_entity.pdbx_description
1 polymer ?
#
loop_
_entity_poly.entity_id
_entity_poly.type
_entity_poly.pdbx_seq_one_letter_code
_entity_poly.pdbx_strand_id
1 'polypeptide(L)'
;MRRALLVVPLLVAACVMMLPTPRSSADAGCAPGGNPPPAQVAERQVGDLDGDGRPDTLWIGIFRGADGATERLVGITTASGANSEVQISSASPIPLRAMAIDAQQNGNHQVIVSDGRSAQLYVFADCRLQTVVDSHYRRPFLFDLEDLAGHGTGIGCSDLGDGRHLVGLQALAENGRWTIHRTEIDLSGTLATIGRSDTLTATSAQDPVVTSAQTISCGDLTIDQDGVGEP
;
A
#
# COMPACT_ATOMS: atom_id res chain seq x y z
N MET A 1 -60.85 -54.71 29.69
CA MET A 1 -59.83 -55.25 30.61
C MET A 1 -58.53 -54.50 30.37
N ARG A 2 -57.95 -53.99 31.46
CA ARG A 2 -56.85 -52.99 31.53
C ARG A 2 -55.61 -53.39 30.73
N ARG A 3 -55.03 -52.45 29.97
CA ARG A 3 -53.63 -52.52 29.53
C ARG A 3 -52.92 -51.21 29.90
N ALA A 4 -51.79 -51.38 30.55
CA ALA A 4 -51.07 -50.41 31.34
C ALA A 4 -50.31 -49.38 30.48
N LEU A 5 -50.31 -48.14 30.94
CA LEU A 5 -49.44 -47.07 30.52
C LEU A 5 -48.03 -47.31 31.06
N LEU A 6 -47.04 -47.39 30.17
CA LEU A 6 -45.62 -47.37 30.49
C LEU A 6 -45.08 -46.00 30.08
N VAL A 7 -44.78 -45.16 31.07
CA VAL A 7 -44.11 -43.87 30.90
C VAL A 7 -42.61 -44.12 31.04
N VAL A 8 -41.85 -43.83 29.98
CA VAL A 8 -40.38 -43.88 29.96
C VAL A 8 -39.87 -42.46 30.18
N PRO A 9 -39.01 -42.17 31.17
CA PRO A 9 -38.39 -40.86 31.30
C PRO A 9 -37.20 -40.76 30.34
N LEU A 10 -37.24 -39.78 29.43
CA LEU A 10 -36.12 -39.44 28.55
C LEU A 10 -35.17 -38.51 29.33
N LEU A 11 -34.01 -39.04 29.75
CA LEU A 11 -32.91 -38.25 30.29
C LEU A 11 -32.19 -37.55 29.12
N VAL A 12 -32.35 -36.23 29.02
CA VAL A 12 -31.58 -35.39 28.08
C VAL A 12 -30.23 -35.07 28.73
N ALA A 13 -29.18 -35.75 28.28
CA ALA A 13 -27.80 -35.41 28.63
C ALA A 13 -27.35 -34.24 27.73
N ALA A 14 -27.31 -33.02 28.29
CA ALA A 14 -26.74 -31.86 27.62
C ALA A 14 -25.20 -31.93 27.70
N CYS A 15 -24.56 -32.58 26.73
CA CYS A 15 -23.13 -32.44 26.49
C CYS A 15 -22.86 -31.06 25.89
N VAL A 16 -22.47 -30.10 26.74
CA VAL A 16 -21.85 -28.86 26.28
C VAL A 16 -20.45 -29.20 25.75
N MET A 17 -20.36 -29.49 24.45
CA MET A 17 -19.07 -29.56 23.78
C MET A 17 -18.50 -28.14 23.71
N MET A 18 -17.55 -27.82 24.61
CA MET A 18 -16.70 -26.65 24.45
C MET A 18 -15.81 -26.89 23.23
N LEU A 19 -16.24 -26.42 22.06
CA LEU A 19 -15.39 -26.32 20.89
C LEU A 19 -14.26 -25.33 21.21
N PRO A 20 -12.98 -25.70 21.02
CA PRO A 20 -11.90 -24.73 21.15
C PRO A 20 -12.12 -23.62 20.13
N THR A 21 -12.21 -22.39 20.61
CA THR A 21 -12.19 -21.22 19.72
C THR A 21 -10.87 -21.24 18.95
N PRO A 22 -10.88 -21.06 17.62
CA PRO A 22 -9.65 -20.92 16.87
C PRO A 22 -8.89 -19.73 17.46
N ARG A 23 -7.66 -19.97 17.92
CA ARG A 23 -6.77 -18.88 18.31
C ARG A 23 -6.31 -18.22 17.02
N SER A 24 -6.59 -16.92 16.88
CA SER A 24 -5.94 -16.10 15.88
C SER A 24 -4.46 -16.03 16.28
N SER A 25 -3.61 -16.74 15.56
CA SER A 25 -2.17 -16.54 15.64
C SER A 25 -1.84 -15.40 14.69
N ALA A 26 -1.24 -14.33 15.20
CA ALA A 26 -0.52 -13.39 14.35
C ALA A 26 0.56 -14.17 13.57
N ASP A 27 0.90 -13.71 12.37
CA ASP A 27 2.03 -14.30 11.67
C ASP A 27 3.29 -14.10 12.52
N ALA A 28 4.31 -14.95 12.32
CA ALA A 28 5.55 -14.83 13.09
C ALA A 28 6.37 -13.59 12.69
N GLY A 29 5.95 -12.87 11.66
CA GLY A 29 6.70 -11.80 11.03
C GLY A 29 7.94 -12.29 10.29
N CYS A 30 8.74 -11.32 9.87
CA CYS A 30 10.02 -11.57 9.25
C CYS A 30 11.08 -11.95 10.28
N ALA A 31 11.97 -12.89 9.96
CA ALA A 31 13.13 -13.14 10.81
C ALA A 31 14.15 -11.99 10.67
N PRO A 32 14.80 -11.55 11.76
CA PRO A 32 15.82 -10.50 11.69
C PRO A 32 16.93 -10.85 10.67
N GLY A 33 17.37 -9.84 9.92
CA GLY A 33 18.33 -10.01 8.84
C GLY A 33 18.38 -8.84 7.87
N GLY A 34 19.13 -8.99 6.78
CA GLY A 34 19.37 -7.92 5.81
C GLY A 34 20.44 -6.93 6.25
N ASN A 35 20.78 -5.99 5.37
CA ASN A 35 21.68 -4.90 5.72
C ASN A 35 20.90 -3.87 6.53
N PRO A 36 21.43 -3.40 7.68
CA PRO A 36 20.78 -2.32 8.40
C PRO A 36 20.75 -1.04 7.55
N PRO A 37 19.79 -0.13 7.79
CA PRO A 37 19.77 1.15 7.12
C PRO A 37 21.12 1.87 7.29
N PRO A 38 21.59 2.61 6.27
CA PRO A 38 22.77 3.45 6.39
C PRO A 38 22.66 4.43 7.57
N ALA A 39 23.80 4.97 8.00
CA ALA A 39 23.78 6.06 8.97
C ALA A 39 23.08 7.29 8.37
N GLN A 40 22.27 7.99 9.18
CA GLN A 40 21.56 9.24 8.81
C GLN A 40 20.52 9.04 7.70
N VAL A 41 19.53 8.19 7.94
CA VAL A 41 18.31 8.13 7.15
C VAL A 41 17.24 9.07 7.73
N ALA A 42 16.36 9.57 6.87
CA ALA A 42 15.05 10.02 7.32
C ALA A 42 14.16 8.78 7.49
N GLU A 43 13.42 8.69 8.58
CA GLU A 43 12.62 7.51 8.88
C GLU A 43 11.30 7.87 9.54
N ARG A 44 10.35 6.94 9.44
CA ARG A 44 9.06 7.03 10.10
C ARG A 44 8.54 5.64 10.41
N GLN A 45 7.91 5.53 11.57
CA GLN A 45 7.09 4.38 11.91
C GLN A 45 5.85 4.31 10.99
N VAL A 46 5.58 3.13 10.45
CA VAL A 46 4.44 2.82 9.59
C VAL A 46 3.62 1.67 10.20
N GLY A 47 2.59 1.22 9.49
CA GLY A 47 1.81 0.06 9.92
C GLY A 47 2.65 -1.22 10.03
N ASP A 48 2.00 -2.28 10.52
CA ASP A 48 2.54 -3.64 10.48
C ASP A 48 2.55 -4.12 9.02
N LEU A 49 3.74 -4.29 8.44
CA LEU A 49 3.93 -4.69 7.04
C LEU A 49 4.22 -6.19 6.90
N ASP A 50 4.66 -6.87 7.97
CA ASP A 50 5.03 -8.29 7.97
C ASP A 50 4.04 -9.21 8.70
N GLY A 51 2.99 -8.64 9.30
CA GLY A 51 1.89 -9.36 9.93
C GLY A 51 2.17 -9.83 11.36
N ASP A 52 3.24 -9.35 12.00
CA ASP A 52 3.63 -9.73 13.36
C ASP A 52 2.83 -8.99 14.47
N GLY A 53 1.94 -8.09 14.06
CA GLY A 53 1.10 -7.26 14.93
C GLY A 53 1.80 -6.03 15.48
N ARG A 54 3.01 -5.71 15.03
CA ARG A 54 3.79 -4.56 15.48
C ARG A 54 4.10 -3.61 14.32
N PRO A 55 4.15 -2.30 14.58
CA PRO A 55 4.47 -1.32 13.56
C PRO A 55 5.94 -1.41 13.11
N ASP A 56 6.15 -1.28 11.81
CA ASP A 56 7.48 -1.28 11.17
C ASP A 56 7.99 0.14 10.91
N THR A 57 9.16 0.26 10.28
CA THR A 57 9.78 1.54 9.92
C THR A 57 10.01 1.62 8.40
N LEU A 58 9.53 2.69 7.77
CA LEU A 58 9.91 3.11 6.42
C LEU A 58 11.01 4.17 6.53
N TRP A 59 12.01 4.10 5.66
CA TRP A 59 13.12 5.06 5.67
C TRP A 59 13.62 5.41 4.26
N ILE A 60 14.21 6.60 4.13
CA ILE A 60 14.88 7.11 2.93
C ILE A 60 16.30 7.52 3.29
N GLY A 61 17.27 7.00 2.53
CA GLY A 61 18.68 7.34 2.67
C GLY A 61 19.25 7.94 1.39
N ILE A 62 20.11 8.94 1.54
CA ILE A 62 20.96 9.46 0.46
C ILE A 62 22.41 9.28 0.89
N PHE A 63 23.25 8.77 0.00
CA PHE A 63 24.68 8.72 0.24
C PHE A 63 25.47 8.79 -1.05
N ARG A 64 26.79 8.93 -0.91
CA ARG A 64 27.73 8.90 -2.03
C ARG A 64 28.23 7.48 -2.22
N GLY A 65 27.97 6.93 -3.40
CA GLY A 65 28.55 5.67 -3.85
C GLY A 65 30.06 5.75 -4.00
N ALA A 66 30.70 4.59 -4.14
CA ALA A 66 32.16 4.49 -4.28
C ALA A 66 32.71 5.16 -5.55
N ASP A 67 31.86 5.34 -6.56
CA ASP A 67 32.14 6.04 -7.82
C ASP A 67 31.83 7.56 -7.76
N GLY A 68 31.38 8.06 -6.60
CA GLY A 68 30.98 9.44 -6.37
C GLY A 68 29.55 9.77 -6.79
N ALA A 69 28.80 8.81 -7.37
CA ALA A 69 27.40 8.99 -7.69
C ALA A 69 26.58 9.16 -6.41
N THR A 70 25.51 9.95 -6.49
CA THR A 70 24.52 10.00 -5.40
C THR A 70 23.63 8.78 -5.53
N GLU A 71 23.61 7.94 -4.50
CA GLU A 71 22.70 6.81 -4.38
C GLU A 71 21.56 7.19 -3.44
N ARG A 72 20.33 6.89 -3.85
CA ARG A 72 19.11 7.11 -3.08
C ARG A 72 18.49 5.75 -2.83
N LEU A 73 18.27 5.43 -1.56
CA LEU A 73 17.64 4.18 -1.13
C LEU A 73 16.33 4.47 -0.43
N VAL A 74 15.37 3.58 -0.63
CA VAL A 74 14.17 3.46 0.20
C VAL A 74 14.17 2.07 0.78
N GLY A 75 13.85 1.95 2.07
CA GLY A 75 13.80 0.64 2.69
C GLY A 75 12.84 0.55 3.85
N ILE A 76 12.66 -0.69 4.29
CA ILE A 76 11.82 -1.08 5.41
C ILE A 76 12.71 -1.80 6.43
N THR A 77 12.49 -1.47 7.69
CA THR A 77 12.99 -2.22 8.84
C THR A 77 11.79 -2.70 9.65
N THR A 78 11.61 -4.02 9.74
CA THR A 78 10.51 -4.59 10.51
C THR A 78 10.77 -4.51 12.02
N ALA A 79 9.73 -4.62 12.84
CA ALA A 79 9.83 -4.60 14.30
C ALA A 79 10.73 -5.73 14.85
N SER A 80 10.80 -6.85 14.15
CA SER A 80 11.69 -7.98 14.45
C SER A 80 13.15 -7.75 14.03
N GLY A 81 13.44 -6.70 13.25
CA GLY A 81 14.77 -6.34 12.77
C GLY A 81 15.13 -6.91 11.40
N ALA A 82 14.15 -7.30 10.58
CA ALA A 82 14.39 -7.63 9.18
C ALA A 82 14.51 -6.35 8.36
N ASN A 83 15.48 -6.29 7.45
CA ASN A 83 15.74 -5.11 6.63
C ASN A 83 15.67 -5.47 5.15
N SER A 84 14.99 -4.63 4.36
CA SER A 84 14.99 -4.71 2.91
C SER A 84 14.98 -3.32 2.31
N GLU A 85 15.73 -3.15 1.22
CA GLU A 85 15.90 -1.87 0.56
C GLU A 85 15.87 -2.01 -0.96
N VAL A 86 15.58 -0.91 -1.64
CA VAL A 86 15.65 -0.76 -3.08
C VAL A 86 16.38 0.53 -3.42
N GLN A 87 17.18 0.49 -4.49
CA GLN A 87 17.78 1.68 -5.05
C GLN A 87 16.79 2.41 -5.95
N ILE A 88 16.67 3.72 -5.74
CA ILE A 88 15.81 4.59 -6.52
C ILE A 88 16.63 5.28 -7.59
N SER A 89 16.47 4.83 -8.83
CA SER A 89 17.06 5.48 -9.99
C SER A 89 16.12 6.58 -10.50
N SER A 90 16.41 7.83 -10.15
CA SER A 90 15.71 9.00 -10.67
C SER A 90 16.70 10.08 -11.11
N ALA A 91 16.42 10.70 -12.26
CA ALA A 91 17.09 11.91 -12.72
C ALA A 91 16.45 13.21 -12.17
N SER A 92 15.44 13.08 -11.29
CA SER A 92 14.78 14.23 -10.68
C SER A 92 15.66 14.88 -9.60
N PRO A 93 15.83 16.21 -9.64
CA PRO A 93 16.48 16.95 -8.57
C PRO A 93 15.55 17.16 -7.36
N ILE A 94 14.28 16.76 -7.44
CA ILE A 94 13.31 16.89 -6.36
C ILE A 94 13.58 15.79 -5.30
N PRO A 95 13.62 16.12 -3.99
CA PRO A 95 13.78 15.15 -2.91
C PRO A 95 12.74 14.03 -2.94
N LEU A 96 13.12 12.80 -2.57
CA LEU A 96 12.19 11.66 -2.61
C LEU A 96 11.13 11.77 -1.52
N ARG A 97 9.92 11.45 -1.98
CA ARG A 97 8.69 11.13 -1.26
C ARG A 97 8.57 9.63 -0.99
N ALA A 98 8.31 9.09 0.20
CA ALA A 98 7.88 7.67 0.29
C ALA A 98 6.72 7.48 1.27
N MET A 99 5.75 6.62 0.93
CA MET A 99 4.63 6.27 1.82
C MET A 99 4.29 4.78 1.68
N ALA A 100 4.12 4.11 2.81
CA ALA A 100 3.60 2.75 2.88
C ALA A 100 2.07 2.78 3.09
N ILE A 101 1.35 1.93 2.36
CA ILE A 101 -0.11 1.84 2.40
C ILE A 101 -0.57 0.38 2.36
N ASP A 102 -1.78 0.14 2.84
CA ASP A 102 -2.57 -1.06 2.50
C ASP A 102 -3.80 -0.58 1.72
N ALA A 103 -3.71 -0.65 0.40
CA ALA A 103 -4.73 -0.07 -0.47
C ALA A 103 -6.07 -0.80 -0.34
N GLN A 104 -6.05 -2.12 -0.15
CA GLN A 104 -7.25 -2.97 -0.09
C GLN A 104 -7.67 -3.32 1.35
N GLN A 105 -6.90 -2.92 2.37
CA GLN A 105 -7.13 -3.27 3.78
C GLN A 105 -7.13 -4.79 4.02
N ASN A 106 -6.21 -5.50 3.36
CA ASN A 106 -6.13 -6.96 3.38
C ASN A 106 -4.76 -7.50 3.83
N GLY A 107 -3.88 -6.62 4.33
CA GLY A 107 -2.51 -6.98 4.73
C GLY A 107 -1.52 -7.09 3.57
N ASN A 108 -1.93 -6.76 2.34
CA ASN A 108 -0.98 -6.60 1.24
C ASN A 108 -0.52 -5.16 1.18
N HIS A 109 0.76 -4.93 1.48
CA HIS A 109 1.31 -3.59 1.61
C HIS A 109 2.02 -3.12 0.34
N GLN A 110 1.74 -1.88 -0.06
CA GLN A 110 2.43 -1.19 -1.13
C GLN A 110 3.29 -0.07 -0.56
N VAL A 111 4.41 0.22 -1.22
CA VAL A 111 5.21 1.42 -0.96
C VAL A 111 5.25 2.23 -2.25
N ILE A 112 4.83 3.49 -2.15
CA ILE A 112 4.85 4.46 -3.24
C ILE A 112 6.04 5.38 -3.00
N VAL A 113 6.94 5.49 -3.98
CA VAL A 113 8.10 6.39 -3.93
C VAL A 113 7.96 7.45 -5.01
N SER A 114 7.80 8.71 -4.63
CA SER A 114 7.67 9.84 -5.54
C SER A 114 8.99 10.58 -5.70
N ASP A 115 9.31 10.96 -6.94
CA ASP A 115 10.39 11.89 -7.25
C ASP A 115 9.88 13.28 -7.65
N GLY A 116 8.63 13.58 -7.26
CA GLY A 116 7.91 14.81 -7.55
C GLY A 116 7.27 14.89 -8.94
N ARG A 117 7.69 14.06 -9.89
CA ARG A 117 7.13 14.04 -11.27
C ARG A 117 6.48 12.72 -11.62
N SER A 118 7.04 11.64 -11.09
CA SER A 118 6.54 10.29 -11.21
C SER A 118 6.53 9.62 -9.84
N ALA A 119 5.86 8.49 -9.74
CA ALA A 119 6.05 7.61 -8.60
C ALA A 119 6.31 6.17 -9.01
N GLN A 120 7.31 5.56 -8.39
CA GLN A 120 7.58 4.13 -8.47
C GLN A 120 6.68 3.37 -7.49
N LEU A 121 6.22 2.19 -7.90
CA LEU A 121 5.42 1.30 -7.07
C LEU A 121 6.23 0.08 -6.63
N TYR A 122 6.14 -0.23 -5.34
CA TYR A 122 6.73 -1.40 -4.72
C TYR A 122 5.69 -2.15 -3.88
N VAL A 123 5.94 -3.42 -3.64
CA VAL A 123 5.21 -4.23 -2.65
C VAL A 123 6.19 -4.71 -1.59
N PHE A 124 5.74 -4.78 -0.33
CA PHE A 124 6.47 -5.50 0.70
C PHE A 124 5.82 -6.86 0.88
N ALA A 125 6.53 -7.90 0.45
CA ALA A 125 6.07 -9.28 0.49
C ALA A 125 7.28 -10.21 0.62
N ASP A 126 7.09 -11.41 1.17
CA ASP A 126 8.17 -12.38 1.39
C ASP A 126 9.38 -11.77 2.11
N CYS A 127 9.11 -10.85 3.05
CA CYS A 127 10.12 -10.10 3.81
C CYS A 127 11.06 -9.27 2.94
N ARG A 128 10.59 -8.81 1.78
CA ARG A 128 11.36 -8.00 0.83
C ARG A 128 10.51 -6.88 0.27
N LEU A 129 11.15 -5.72 0.13
CA LEU A 129 10.66 -4.63 -0.70
C LEU A 129 10.99 -4.94 -2.16
N GLN A 130 9.97 -5.12 -2.98
CA GLN A 130 10.10 -5.59 -4.36
C GLN A 130 9.48 -4.60 -5.34
N THR A 131 10.19 -4.33 -6.42
CA THR A 131 9.69 -3.48 -7.52
C THR A 131 8.47 -4.12 -8.17
N VAL A 132 7.38 -3.37 -8.24
CA VAL A 132 6.24 -3.75 -9.07
C VAL A 132 6.57 -3.43 -10.52
N VAL A 133 6.31 -4.36 -11.42
CA VAL A 133 6.52 -4.21 -12.85
C VAL A 133 5.20 -4.26 -13.60
N ASP A 134 5.10 -3.42 -14.62
CA ASP A 134 4.00 -3.48 -15.57
C ASP A 134 3.98 -4.85 -16.28
N SER A 135 2.82 -5.49 -16.25
CA SER A 135 2.63 -6.84 -16.81
C SER A 135 2.81 -6.90 -18.31
N HIS A 136 2.53 -5.82 -19.04
CA HIS A 136 2.59 -5.75 -20.49
C HIS A 136 4.01 -5.44 -20.99
N TYR A 137 4.60 -4.35 -20.50
CA TYR A 137 5.91 -3.85 -20.94
C TYR A 137 7.08 -4.45 -20.16
N ARG A 138 6.82 -5.11 -19.02
CA ARG A 138 7.83 -5.74 -18.16
C ARG A 138 8.91 -4.77 -17.67
N ARG A 139 8.49 -3.53 -17.39
CA ARG A 139 9.31 -2.45 -16.85
C ARG A 139 8.78 -2.05 -15.47
N PRO A 140 9.58 -1.40 -14.60
CA PRO A 140 9.05 -0.85 -13.36
C PRO A 140 7.78 -0.05 -13.61
N PHE A 141 6.74 -0.32 -12.82
CA PHE A 141 5.49 0.40 -12.92
C PHE A 141 5.69 1.82 -12.39
N LEU A 142 5.26 2.80 -13.20
CA LEU A 142 5.42 4.22 -12.90
C LEU A 142 4.07 4.90 -13.02
N PHE A 143 3.71 5.65 -11.98
CA PHE A 143 2.63 6.63 -12.05
C PHE A 143 3.16 7.93 -12.65
N ASP A 144 2.36 8.51 -13.54
CA ASP A 144 2.51 9.86 -14.05
C ASP A 144 1.84 10.83 -13.07
N LEU A 145 2.59 11.78 -12.50
CA LEU A 145 2.04 12.76 -11.55
C LEU A 145 1.88 14.15 -12.18
N GLU A 146 2.47 14.37 -13.36
CA GLU A 146 2.42 15.64 -14.10
C GLU A 146 1.53 15.55 -15.35
N ASP A 147 0.83 14.43 -15.52
CA ASP A 147 -0.01 14.10 -16.66
C ASP A 147 0.70 14.21 -18.02
N LEU A 148 2.02 14.01 -18.06
CA LEU A 148 2.82 14.12 -19.28
C LEU A 148 2.56 12.98 -20.27
N ALA A 149 2.20 11.81 -19.76
CA ALA A 149 1.76 10.66 -20.54
C ALA A 149 0.23 10.62 -20.69
N GLY A 150 -0.50 11.55 -20.06
CA GLY A 150 -1.96 11.57 -20.07
C GLY A 150 -2.58 10.46 -19.22
N HIS A 151 -1.88 10.03 -18.17
CA HIS A 151 -2.26 8.87 -17.37
C HIS A 151 -2.38 9.16 -15.87
N GLY A 152 -2.21 10.41 -15.42
CA GLY A 152 -2.38 10.71 -14.01
C GLY A 152 -1.82 12.04 -13.51
N THR A 153 -2.39 12.48 -12.41
CA THR A 153 -1.95 13.62 -11.58
C THR A 153 -1.80 13.22 -10.11
N GLY A 154 -2.15 11.99 -9.75
CA GLY A 154 -2.19 11.53 -8.37
C GLY A 154 -2.39 10.02 -8.25
N ILE A 155 -2.36 9.56 -7.02
CA ILE A 155 -2.52 8.15 -6.66
C ILE A 155 -3.42 8.10 -5.44
N GLY A 156 -4.31 7.12 -5.40
CA GLY A 156 -4.94 6.85 -4.13
C GLY A 156 -5.62 5.53 -3.97
N CYS A 157 -6.48 5.47 -2.97
CA CYS A 157 -7.21 4.26 -2.61
C CYS A 157 -8.71 4.55 -2.63
N SER A 158 -9.40 4.00 -3.62
CA SER A 158 -10.81 4.31 -3.90
C SER A 158 -11.65 3.07 -4.04
N ASP A 159 -12.91 3.16 -3.63
CA ASP A 159 -13.91 2.16 -3.97
C ASP A 159 -14.46 2.43 -5.38
N LEU A 160 -14.37 1.41 -6.24
CA LEU A 160 -14.83 1.40 -7.62
C LEU A 160 -16.07 0.51 -7.82
N GLY A 161 -16.71 0.06 -6.73
CA GLY A 161 -17.99 -0.65 -6.71
C GLY A 161 -17.96 -2.05 -6.09
N ASP A 162 -16.81 -2.55 -5.65
CA ASP A 162 -16.67 -3.85 -4.97
C ASP A 162 -15.62 -3.84 -3.85
N GLY A 163 -15.30 -2.66 -3.32
CA GLY A 163 -14.27 -2.49 -2.31
C GLY A 163 -13.17 -1.55 -2.78
N ARG A 164 -12.27 -1.26 -1.84
CA ARG A 164 -11.19 -0.29 -2.00
C ARG A 164 -10.04 -0.90 -2.80
N HIS A 165 -9.54 -0.15 -3.77
CA HIS A 165 -8.43 -0.53 -4.64
C HIS A 165 -7.39 0.57 -4.72
N LEU A 166 -6.14 0.19 -5.03
CA LEU A 166 -5.13 1.14 -5.50
C LEU A 166 -5.57 1.70 -6.86
N VAL A 167 -5.55 3.02 -7.01
CA VAL A 167 -5.95 3.71 -8.23
C VAL A 167 -4.93 4.76 -8.65
N GLY A 168 -4.65 4.83 -9.95
CA GLY A 168 -4.15 6.04 -10.58
C GLY A 168 -5.29 7.05 -10.72
N LEU A 169 -5.02 8.31 -10.40
CA LEU A 169 -6.00 9.41 -10.44
C LEU A 169 -5.55 10.44 -11.46
N GLN A 170 -6.44 10.88 -12.34
CA GLN A 170 -6.18 11.95 -13.30
C GLN A 170 -7.24 13.03 -13.18
N ALA A 171 -6.85 14.22 -12.74
CA ALA A 171 -7.73 15.39 -12.61
C ALA A 171 -7.58 16.31 -13.82
N LEU A 172 -8.63 16.41 -14.64
CA LEU A 172 -8.69 17.24 -15.84
C LEU A 172 -9.65 18.42 -15.61
N ALA A 173 -9.18 19.63 -15.91
CA ALA A 173 -10.01 20.84 -15.86
C ALA A 173 -10.43 21.26 -17.27
N GLU A 174 -11.73 21.34 -17.51
CA GLU A 174 -12.29 21.80 -18.78
C GLU A 174 -13.53 22.69 -18.55
N ASN A 175 -13.55 23.88 -19.14
CA ASN A 175 -14.69 24.81 -19.11
C ASN A 175 -15.23 25.10 -17.68
N GLY A 176 -14.34 25.16 -16.68
CA GLY A 176 -14.72 25.41 -15.28
C GLY A 176 -15.31 24.20 -14.55
N ARG A 177 -15.26 23.01 -15.16
CA ARG A 177 -15.61 21.73 -14.56
C ARG A 177 -14.37 20.85 -14.46
N TRP A 178 -14.36 20.00 -13.45
CA TRP A 178 -13.33 18.99 -13.24
C TRP A 178 -13.89 17.61 -13.56
N THR A 179 -13.07 16.82 -14.24
CA THR A 179 -13.29 15.41 -14.52
C THR A 179 -12.15 14.63 -13.87
N ILE A 180 -12.49 13.65 -13.04
CA ILE A 180 -11.51 12.82 -12.34
C ILE A 180 -11.65 11.40 -12.88
N HIS A 181 -10.65 10.95 -13.64
CA HIS A 181 -10.56 9.55 -14.03
C HIS A 181 -9.87 8.76 -12.93
N ARG A 182 -10.50 7.66 -12.50
CA ARG A 182 -9.94 6.73 -11.52
C ARG A 182 -9.72 5.41 -12.23
N THR A 183 -8.47 4.95 -12.23
CA THR A 183 -8.07 3.73 -12.92
C THR A 183 -7.45 2.78 -11.91
N GLU A 184 -8.05 1.62 -11.76
CA GLU A 184 -7.55 0.55 -10.90
C GLU A 184 -6.16 0.08 -11.34
N ILE A 185 -5.27 -0.08 -10.37
CA ILE A 185 -4.00 -0.77 -10.52
C ILE A 185 -4.11 -2.11 -9.81
N ASP A 186 -4.43 -3.15 -10.57
CA ASP A 186 -4.58 -4.50 -10.04
C ASP A 186 -3.20 -5.15 -9.87
N LEU A 187 -2.95 -5.70 -8.68
CA LEU A 187 -1.67 -6.27 -8.28
C LEU A 187 -1.79 -7.78 -8.09
N SER A 188 -1.02 -8.52 -8.89
CA SER A 188 -0.80 -9.95 -8.70
C SER A 188 0.67 -10.18 -8.30
N GLY A 189 0.94 -10.08 -7.01
CA GLY A 189 2.30 -10.09 -6.47
C GLY A 189 3.07 -8.86 -6.93
N THR A 190 4.15 -9.04 -7.69
CA THR A 190 4.96 -7.95 -8.24
C THR A 190 4.53 -7.50 -9.64
N LEU A 191 3.42 -8.00 -10.16
CA LEU A 191 2.89 -7.63 -11.47
C LEU A 191 1.72 -6.67 -11.33
N ALA A 192 1.78 -5.54 -12.02
CA ALA A 192 0.68 -4.59 -12.16
C ALA A 192 -0.03 -4.74 -13.51
N THR A 193 -1.36 -4.70 -13.48
CA THR A 193 -2.24 -4.59 -14.63
C THR A 193 -3.15 -3.39 -14.46
N ILE A 194 -3.45 -2.71 -15.57
CA ILE A 194 -4.50 -1.70 -15.59
C ILE A 194 -5.85 -2.42 -15.53
N GLY A 195 -6.59 -2.18 -14.44
CA GLY A 195 -7.90 -2.75 -14.17
C GLY A 195 -9.02 -1.89 -14.74
N ARG A 196 -10.17 -1.90 -14.06
CA ARG A 196 -11.33 -1.09 -14.46
C ARG A 196 -11.10 0.39 -14.17
N SER A 197 -11.93 1.21 -14.79
CA SER A 197 -11.90 2.66 -14.57
C SER A 197 -13.30 3.25 -14.49
N ASP A 198 -13.44 4.33 -13.73
CA ASP A 198 -14.63 5.18 -13.77
C ASP A 198 -14.26 6.67 -13.75
N THR A 199 -15.29 7.51 -13.76
CA THR A 199 -15.13 8.96 -13.85
C THR A 199 -16.05 9.65 -12.85
N LEU A 200 -15.49 10.60 -12.10
CA LEU A 200 -16.22 11.52 -11.25
C LEU A 200 -16.16 12.93 -11.83
N THR A 201 -17.10 13.79 -11.43
CA THR A 201 -17.12 15.20 -11.84
C THR A 201 -17.24 16.11 -10.64
N ALA A 202 -16.55 17.25 -10.68
CA ALA A 202 -16.64 18.30 -9.67
C ALA A 202 -16.73 19.69 -10.32
N THR A 203 -17.23 20.67 -9.57
CA THR A 203 -17.39 22.06 -10.06
C THR A 203 -16.40 23.04 -9.44
N SER A 204 -15.45 22.55 -8.63
CA SER A 204 -14.48 23.37 -7.92
C SER A 204 -13.13 22.67 -7.83
N ALA A 205 -12.05 23.43 -7.95
CA ALA A 205 -10.70 22.93 -7.72
C ALA A 205 -10.43 22.60 -6.24
N GLN A 206 -11.26 23.14 -5.33
CA GLN A 206 -11.18 22.89 -3.89
C GLN A 206 -12.07 21.71 -3.45
N ASP A 207 -12.76 21.06 -4.39
CA ASP A 207 -13.51 19.84 -4.08
C ASP A 207 -12.54 18.76 -3.59
N PRO A 208 -12.81 18.07 -2.46
CA PRO A 208 -11.96 16.99 -1.96
C PRO A 208 -11.63 15.91 -3.00
N VAL A 209 -12.52 15.63 -3.96
CA VAL A 209 -12.23 14.65 -5.01
C VAL A 209 -11.16 15.14 -5.99
N VAL A 210 -11.09 16.46 -6.22
CA VAL A 210 -10.07 17.08 -7.09
C VAL A 210 -8.75 17.17 -6.36
N THR A 211 -8.75 17.68 -5.13
CA THR A 211 -7.52 17.86 -4.37
C THR A 211 -6.84 16.53 -4.04
N SER A 212 -7.61 15.47 -3.73
CA SER A 212 -7.07 14.12 -3.56
C SER A 212 -6.53 13.51 -4.86
N ALA A 213 -7.14 13.81 -6.00
CA ALA A 213 -6.67 13.35 -7.32
C ALA A 213 -5.41 14.06 -7.83
N GLN A 214 -4.94 15.09 -7.12
CA GLN A 214 -3.72 15.85 -7.42
C GLN A 214 -2.60 15.60 -6.40
N THR A 215 -2.74 14.57 -5.57
CA THR A 215 -1.74 14.17 -4.58
C THR A 215 -1.66 12.65 -4.50
N ILE A 216 -0.78 12.14 -3.63
CA ILE A 216 -0.68 10.72 -3.29
C ILE A 216 -1.32 10.56 -1.91
N SER A 217 -2.50 9.94 -1.87
CA SER A 217 -3.28 9.77 -0.63
C SER A 217 -4.03 8.45 -0.59
N CYS A 218 -4.10 7.82 0.58
CA CYS A 218 -4.81 6.55 0.75
C CYS A 218 -5.73 6.64 1.96
N GLY A 219 -6.96 7.13 1.75
CA GLY A 219 -7.88 7.41 2.85
C GLY A 219 -7.42 8.66 3.58
N ASP A 220 -7.24 8.58 4.90
CA ASP A 220 -6.73 9.71 5.69
C ASP A 220 -5.20 9.89 5.57
N LEU A 221 -4.48 8.92 5.01
CA LEU A 221 -3.05 8.99 4.82
C LEU A 221 -2.70 9.86 3.61
N THR A 222 -1.71 10.75 3.77
CA THR A 222 -1.14 11.53 2.68
C THR A 222 0.37 11.35 2.64
N ILE A 223 0.97 11.35 1.45
CA ILE A 223 2.43 11.27 1.37
C ILE A 223 3.08 12.46 2.10
N ASP A 224 2.43 13.62 2.12
CA ASP A 224 2.89 14.84 2.82
C ASP A 224 2.97 14.68 4.32
N GLN A 225 1.91 14.17 4.94
CA GLN A 225 1.82 14.09 6.39
C GLN A 225 2.32 12.78 6.95
N ASP A 226 2.14 11.67 6.24
CA ASP A 226 2.35 10.30 6.71
C ASP A 226 3.51 9.61 6.02
N GLY A 227 4.04 10.21 4.97
CA GLY A 227 5.25 9.74 4.30
C GLY A 227 6.54 10.11 5.03
N VAL A 228 7.63 9.61 4.48
CA VAL A 228 9.02 9.99 4.77
C VAL A 228 9.51 10.87 3.64
N GLY A 229 10.14 11.99 3.96
CA GLY A 229 10.85 12.82 2.99
C GLY A 229 12.34 12.58 3.06
N GLU A 230 13.00 12.60 1.91
CA GLU A 230 14.45 12.64 1.81
C GLU A 230 15.03 13.83 2.63
N PRO A 231 16.11 13.60 3.41
CA PRO A 231 16.68 14.60 4.33
C PRO A 231 17.34 15.80 3.64
#